data_AF-A0A838FG27-F1
#
_entry.id   AF-A0A838FG27-F1
#
_cell.length_a   1.000
_cell.length_b   1.000
_cell.length_c   1.000
_cell.angle_alpha   90.00
_cell.angle_beta   90.00
_cell.angle_gamma   90.00
#
_symmetry.space_group_name_H-M   'P 1'
#
loop_
_entity.id
_entity.type
_entity.pdbx_description
1 polymer ?
#
loop_
_entity_poly.entity_id
_entity_poly.type
_entity_poly.pdbx_seq_one_letter_code
_entity_poly.pdbx_strand_id
1 'polypeptide(L)'
;MEKKLELIGEVSRIQNLELLAKQVVEGFLIGLHKSPFHGFSVEFAEHRLYNPGESTRFIDWKVYARTDRVYVKRFEEETNLRCQLVVDASSSMYFPEMKDTQGGFRKIDFASVAAASVMNLLKKQRDSFGLTIFSDNVEQQTEVKSSSVHY
;
A
#
# COMPACT_ATOMS: atom_id res chain seq x y z
N MET A 1 -9.70 7.60 -30.68
CA MET A 1 -9.82 8.81 -29.84
C MET A 1 -11.10 8.81 -29.00
N GLU A 2 -12.23 8.32 -29.53
CA GLU A 2 -13.53 8.29 -28.82
C GLU A 2 -13.51 7.50 -27.51
N LYS A 3 -12.92 6.29 -27.46
CA LYS A 3 -12.80 5.51 -26.20
C LYS A 3 -12.01 6.20 -25.08
N LYS A 4 -11.03 7.05 -25.42
CA LYS A 4 -10.21 7.79 -24.43
C LYS A 4 -11.02 8.92 -23.77
N LEU A 5 -11.98 9.49 -24.48
CA LEU A 5 -12.89 10.52 -23.98
C LEU A 5 -13.99 9.92 -23.10
N GLU A 6 -14.47 8.71 -23.42
CA GLU A 6 -15.44 7.99 -22.59
C GLU A 6 -14.86 7.62 -21.22
N LEU A 7 -13.61 7.16 -21.15
CA LEU A 7 -12.96 6.81 -19.89
C LEU A 7 -12.80 8.04 -18.96
N ILE A 8 -12.45 9.20 -19.52
CA ILE A 8 -12.34 10.47 -18.76
C ILE A 8 -13.71 10.94 -18.28
N GLY A 9 -14.76 10.76 -19.09
CA GLY A 9 -16.15 11.09 -18.74
C GLY A 9 -16.74 10.18 -17.65
N GLU A 10 -16.33 8.92 -17.57
CA GLU A 10 -16.81 8.00 -16.53
C GLU A 10 -16.15 8.23 -15.17
N VAL A 11 -14.86 8.60 -15.16
CA VAL A 11 -14.16 9.05 -13.93
C VAL A 11 -14.85 10.28 -13.33
N SER A 12 -15.52 11.11 -14.14
CA SER A 12 -16.27 12.27 -13.68
C SER A 12 -17.52 11.93 -12.86
N ARG A 13 -18.04 10.69 -12.91
CA ARG A 13 -19.17 10.25 -12.04
C ARG A 13 -18.72 9.96 -10.62
N ILE A 14 -17.48 9.54 -10.43
CA ILE A 14 -16.87 9.39 -9.10
C ILE A 14 -16.30 10.76 -8.72
N GLN A 15 -17.19 11.73 -8.52
CA GLN A 15 -16.85 13.15 -8.35
C GLN A 15 -15.81 13.40 -7.25
N ASN A 16 -15.59 12.46 -6.32
CA ASN A 16 -14.54 12.54 -5.32
C ASN A 16 -13.89 11.17 -5.02
N LEU A 17 -13.27 10.55 -6.04
CA LEU A 17 -12.52 9.29 -5.88
C LEU A 17 -11.50 9.37 -4.73
N GLU A 18 -10.82 10.51 -4.59
CA GLU A 18 -9.88 10.76 -3.49
C GLU A 18 -10.55 10.74 -2.11
N LEU A 19 -11.73 11.35 -1.98
CA LEU A 19 -12.48 11.39 -0.71
C LEU A 19 -12.95 9.98 -0.31
N LEU A 20 -13.48 9.22 -1.28
CA LEU A 20 -13.90 7.84 -1.06
C LEU A 20 -12.72 6.96 -0.65
N ALA A 21 -11.59 7.08 -1.35
CA ALA A 21 -10.36 6.37 -1.01
C ALA A 21 -9.85 6.75 0.40
N LYS A 22 -9.94 8.02 0.79
CA LYS A 22 -9.60 8.47 2.15
C LYS A 22 -10.52 7.87 3.21
N GLN A 23 -11.83 7.92 3.00
CA GLN A 23 -12.82 7.37 3.93
C GLN A 23 -12.64 5.86 4.14
N VAL A 24 -12.42 5.09 3.06
CA VAL A 24 -12.17 3.64 3.14
C VAL A 24 -10.91 3.34 3.93
N VAL A 25 -9.82 4.04 3.63
CA VAL A 25 -8.52 3.84 4.31
C VAL A 25 -8.59 4.24 5.78
N GLU A 26 -9.22 5.37 6.11
CA GLU A 26 -9.34 5.84 7.49
C GLU A 26 -10.27 4.95 8.32
N GLY A 27 -11.37 4.47 7.76
CA GLY A 27 -12.25 3.49 8.40
C GLY A 27 -11.56 2.16 8.70
N PHE A 28 -10.55 1.77 7.91
CA PHE A 28 -9.76 0.55 8.14
C PHE A 28 -8.60 0.75 9.12
N LEU A 29 -7.98 1.94 9.13
CA LEU A 29 -6.85 2.27 10.02
C LEU A 29 -7.28 2.47 11.48
N ILE A 30 -8.51 2.90 11.72
CA ILE A 30 -9.09 2.97 13.08
C ILE A 30 -9.47 1.54 13.50
N GLY A 31 -8.49 0.74 13.92
CA GLY A 31 -8.75 -0.59 14.51
C GLY A 31 -7.66 -1.65 14.39
N LEU A 32 -6.61 -1.44 13.59
CA LEU A 32 -5.59 -2.47 13.35
C LEU A 32 -4.20 -2.00 13.79
N HIS A 33 -3.78 -2.63 14.88
CA HIS A 33 -2.61 -2.40 15.71
C HIS A 33 -1.26 -2.34 14.96
N LYS A 34 -0.25 -1.78 15.64
CA LYS A 34 1.18 -1.78 15.28
C LYS A 34 1.63 -3.13 14.69
N SER A 35 2.40 -3.09 13.61
CA SER A 35 3.00 -4.26 12.95
C SER A 35 3.72 -5.16 13.95
N PRO A 36 3.45 -6.49 13.97
CA PRO A 36 4.15 -7.45 14.82
C PRO A 36 5.52 -7.86 14.26
N PHE A 37 5.87 -7.45 13.04
CA PHE A 37 7.09 -7.89 12.35
C PHE A 37 8.26 -6.95 12.65
N HIS A 38 9.37 -7.55 13.13
CA HIS A 38 10.68 -6.92 13.28
C HIS A 38 11.63 -7.64 12.33
N GLY A 39 12.26 -6.93 11.42
CA GLY A 39 13.30 -7.47 10.56
C GLY A 39 14.41 -6.47 10.26
N PHE A 40 14.99 -6.58 9.06
CA PHE A 40 16.36 -6.19 8.80
C PHE A 40 16.51 -4.73 8.35
N SER A 41 16.70 -3.80 9.29
CA SER A 41 17.38 -2.53 9.00
C SER A 41 18.49 -2.24 10.02
N VAL A 42 19.34 -1.25 9.76
CA VAL A 42 20.60 -0.99 10.49
C VAL A 42 20.39 -0.06 11.70
N GLU A 43 19.19 0.46 11.89
CA GLU A 43 18.89 1.42 12.96
C GLU A 43 18.48 0.70 14.26
N PHE A 44 19.13 1.11 15.35
CA PHE A 44 18.96 0.54 16.68
C PHE A 44 17.57 0.91 17.25
N ALA A 45 16.75 -0.10 17.56
CA ALA A 45 15.44 0.10 18.17
C ALA A 45 15.53 0.15 19.71
N GLU A 46 16.02 -0.93 20.33
CA GLU A 46 16.10 -1.04 21.79
C GLU A 46 17.04 -2.17 22.25
N HIS A 47 17.49 -2.10 23.51
CA HIS A 47 18.16 -3.19 24.21
C HIS A 47 17.13 -4.04 24.95
N ARG A 48 17.01 -5.32 24.58
CA ARG A 48 16.16 -6.28 25.28
C ARG A 48 16.99 -7.29 26.05
N LEU A 49 16.56 -7.69 27.25
CA LEU A 49 17.20 -8.79 27.99
C LEU A 49 17.16 -10.08 27.17
N TYR A 50 18.32 -10.73 27.05
CA TYR A 50 18.46 -12.01 26.35
C TYR A 50 17.66 -13.11 27.05
N ASN A 51 16.84 -13.84 26.30
CA ASN A 51 16.18 -15.05 26.79
C ASN A 51 16.94 -16.30 26.33
N PRO A 52 17.14 -17.30 27.21
CA PRO A 52 17.74 -18.56 26.82
C PRO A 52 16.98 -19.22 25.65
N GLY A 53 17.70 -19.54 24.57
CA GLY A 53 17.14 -20.10 23.34
C GLY A 53 17.02 -19.11 22.19
N GLU A 54 17.19 -17.80 22.44
CA GLU A 54 17.32 -16.80 21.39
C GLU A 54 18.72 -16.84 20.74
N SER A 55 18.84 -16.29 19.53
CA SER A 55 20.12 -16.22 18.83
C SER A 55 21.10 -15.27 19.54
N THR A 56 22.33 -15.72 19.76
CA THR A 56 23.40 -14.91 20.38
C THR A 56 24.04 -13.91 19.42
N ARG A 57 23.68 -13.95 18.12
CA ARG A 57 24.29 -13.15 17.05
C ARG A 57 24.23 -11.64 17.29
N PHE A 58 23.23 -11.15 18.00
CA PHE A 58 22.96 -9.72 18.20
C PHE A 58 23.13 -9.25 19.64
N ILE A 59 23.77 -10.05 20.51
CA ILE A 59 24.07 -9.60 21.88
C ILE A 59 25.02 -8.37 21.83
N ASP A 60 24.89 -7.48 22.80
CA ASP A 60 25.74 -6.30 22.95
C ASP A 60 26.82 -6.54 24.02
N TRP A 61 28.02 -6.93 23.59
CA TRP A 61 29.15 -7.19 24.49
C TRP A 61 29.63 -5.93 25.21
N LYS A 62 29.42 -4.73 24.64
CA LYS A 62 29.81 -3.48 25.29
C LYS A 62 28.89 -3.15 26.47
N VAL A 63 27.59 -3.40 26.34
CA VAL A 63 26.64 -3.24 27.45
C VAL A 63 26.86 -4.32 28.49
N TYR A 64 27.13 -5.56 28.08
CA TYR A 64 27.49 -6.64 28.99
C TYR A 64 28.69 -6.27 29.87
N ALA A 65 29.78 -5.78 29.27
CA ALA A 65 30.97 -5.37 30.00
C ALA A 65 30.75 -4.25 31.05
N ARG A 66 29.64 -3.50 30.95
CA ARG A 66 29.30 -2.41 31.88
C ARG A 66 28.25 -2.78 32.91
N THR A 67 27.37 -3.74 32.58
CA THR A 67 26.16 -4.03 33.37
C THR A 67 26.11 -5.45 33.91
N ASP A 68 27.03 -6.31 33.47
CA ASP A 68 27.09 -7.75 33.74
C ASP A 68 25.78 -8.49 33.41
N ARG A 69 25.00 -7.90 32.49
CA ARG A 69 23.71 -8.39 32.02
C ARG A 69 23.73 -8.52 30.51
N VAL A 70 23.17 -9.62 30.01
CA VAL A 70 23.17 -9.93 28.58
C VAL A 70 21.97 -9.25 27.92
N TYR A 71 22.26 -8.30 27.03
CA TYR A 71 21.26 -7.61 26.23
C TYR A 71 21.44 -7.95 24.75
N VAL A 72 20.33 -8.08 24.03
CA VAL A 72 20.27 -8.24 22.57
C VAL A 72 19.84 -6.91 21.95
N LYS A 73 20.54 -6.48 20.91
CA LYS A 73 20.13 -5.34 20.09
C LYS A 73 18.95 -5.75 19.22
N ARG A 74 17.85 -5.00 19.32
CA ARG A 74 16.78 -5.04 18.33
C ARG A 74 16.99 -3.94 17.31
N PHE A 75 16.66 -4.25 16.07
CA PHE A 75 16.68 -3.32 14.96
C PHE A 75 15.25 -3.08 14.49
N GLU A 76 14.93 -1.84 14.11
CA GLU A 76 13.64 -1.50 13.51
C GLU A 76 13.71 -1.76 12.00
N GLU A 77 12.69 -2.40 11.43
CA GLU A 77 12.67 -2.73 10.00
C GLU A 77 11.87 -1.71 9.22
N GLU A 78 12.54 -0.97 8.35
CA GLU A 78 11.86 -0.26 7.26
C GLU A 78 11.81 -1.19 6.04
N THR A 79 10.72 -1.92 5.88
CA THR A 79 10.46 -2.67 4.64
C THR A 79 9.94 -1.69 3.60
N ASN A 80 10.77 -1.30 2.63
CA ASN A 80 10.31 -0.48 1.51
C ASN A 80 9.45 -1.33 0.55
N LEU A 81 8.12 -1.26 0.67
CA LEU A 81 7.21 -1.98 -0.22
C LEU A 81 7.13 -1.25 -1.57
N ARG A 82 7.27 -2.02 -2.66
CA ARG A 82 7.07 -1.54 -4.03
C ARG A 82 5.92 -2.33 -4.66
N CYS A 83 4.85 -1.65 -5.03
CA CYS A 83 3.63 -2.29 -5.53
C CYS A 83 3.27 -1.80 -6.94
N GLN A 84 2.84 -2.71 -7.81
CA GLN A 84 2.21 -2.35 -9.09
C GLN A 84 0.77 -2.86 -9.07
N LEU A 85 -0.20 -1.95 -9.11
CA LEU A 85 -1.60 -2.33 -9.25
C LEU A 85 -1.90 -2.58 -10.72
N VAL A 86 -2.58 -3.67 -11.02
CA VAL A 86 -2.96 -4.04 -12.39
C VAL A 86 -4.48 -4.14 -12.45
N VAL A 87 -5.12 -3.28 -13.24
CA VAL A 87 -6.57 -3.15 -13.33
C VAL A 87 -7.04 -3.55 -14.73
N ASP A 88 -7.97 -4.49 -14.79
CA ASP A 88 -8.62 -4.91 -16.03
C ASP A 88 -9.61 -3.83 -16.51
N ALA A 89 -9.57 -3.49 -17.79
CA ALA A 89 -10.46 -2.60 -18.52
C ALA A 89 -11.14 -3.31 -19.71
N SER A 90 -11.15 -4.65 -19.72
CA SER A 90 -11.90 -5.46 -20.68
C SER A 90 -13.39 -5.12 -20.67
N SER A 91 -14.09 -5.45 -21.77
CA SER A 91 -15.54 -5.20 -21.91
C SER A 91 -16.37 -5.77 -20.75
N SER A 92 -15.90 -6.87 -20.13
CA SER A 92 -16.57 -7.51 -19.00
C SER A 92 -16.64 -6.65 -17.73
N MET A 93 -15.77 -5.65 -17.62
CA MET A 93 -15.69 -4.73 -16.48
C MET A 93 -16.77 -3.63 -16.52
N TYR A 94 -17.39 -3.43 -17.68
CA TYR A 94 -18.48 -2.45 -17.85
C TYR A 94 -19.87 -3.01 -17.48
N PHE A 95 -19.94 -4.26 -17.00
CA PHE A 95 -21.18 -4.86 -16.52
C PHE A 95 -21.51 -4.39 -15.08
N PRO A 96 -22.78 -4.11 -14.73
CA PRO A 96 -23.99 -4.16 -15.58
C PRO A 96 -24.08 -2.95 -16.53
N GLU A 97 -24.75 -3.12 -17.68
CA GLU A 97 -24.96 -2.01 -18.59
C GLU A 97 -25.78 -0.88 -17.91
N MET A 98 -25.53 0.37 -18.31
CA MET A 98 -26.13 1.56 -17.67
C MET A 98 -27.67 1.56 -17.65
N LYS A 99 -28.31 0.79 -18.53
CA LYS A 99 -29.77 0.68 -18.59
C LYS A 99 -30.36 -0.16 -17.46
N ASP A 100 -29.59 -1.12 -16.94
CA ASP A 100 -30.00 -2.01 -15.85
C ASP A 100 -29.61 -1.47 -14.47
N THR A 101 -28.77 -0.44 -14.41
CA THR A 101 -28.33 0.18 -13.17
C THR A 101 -29.22 1.35 -12.80
N GLN A 102 -30.29 1.08 -12.03
CA GLN A 102 -31.05 2.10 -11.28
C GLN A 102 -30.19 2.69 -10.14
N GLY A 103 -29.04 3.30 -10.47
CA GLY A 103 -28.07 3.84 -9.51
C GLY A 103 -27.03 2.85 -8.98
N GLY A 104 -26.85 1.69 -9.63
CA GLY A 104 -25.83 0.71 -9.25
C GLY A 104 -24.42 1.01 -9.80
N PHE A 105 -23.38 0.52 -9.12
CA PHE A 105 -21.98 0.60 -9.55
C PHE A 105 -21.64 -0.51 -10.54
N ARG A 106 -20.82 -0.19 -11.56
CA ARG A 106 -20.24 -1.21 -12.46
C ARG A 106 -18.97 -1.77 -11.83
N LYS A 107 -18.51 -2.92 -12.32
CA LYS A 107 -17.26 -3.53 -11.82
C LYS A 107 -16.07 -2.59 -11.97
N ILE A 108 -16.00 -1.84 -13.07
CA ILE A 108 -14.93 -0.86 -13.30
C ILE A 108 -14.95 0.29 -12.28
N ASP A 109 -16.15 0.71 -11.85
CA ASP A 109 -16.28 1.77 -10.85
C ASP A 109 -15.76 1.27 -9.48
N PHE A 110 -16.11 0.03 -9.11
CA PHE A 110 -15.60 -0.60 -7.89
C PHE A 110 -14.09 -0.84 -7.94
N ALA A 111 -13.57 -1.35 -9.06
CA ALA A 111 -12.13 -1.57 -9.25
C ALA A 111 -11.35 -0.25 -9.16
N SER A 112 -11.90 0.84 -9.72
CA SER A 112 -11.29 2.18 -9.64
C SER A 112 -11.22 2.68 -8.19
N VAL A 113 -12.30 2.54 -7.42
CA VAL A 113 -12.31 2.93 -5.99
C VAL A 113 -11.37 2.05 -5.16
N ALA A 114 -11.34 0.75 -5.41
CA ALA A 114 -10.44 -0.17 -4.72
C ALA A 114 -8.96 0.15 -5.01
N ALA A 115 -8.61 0.34 -6.28
CA ALA A 115 -7.26 0.73 -6.70
C ALA A 115 -6.84 2.07 -6.08
N ALA A 116 -7.72 3.08 -6.12
CA ALA A 116 -7.47 4.38 -5.50
C ALA A 116 -7.29 4.29 -3.98
N SER A 117 -8.08 3.45 -3.30
CA SER A 117 -7.98 3.22 -1.86
C SER A 117 -6.65 2.59 -1.48
N VAL A 118 -6.23 1.54 -2.19
CA VAL A 118 -4.94 0.88 -1.97
C VAL A 118 -3.77 1.82 -2.28
N MET A 119 -3.82 2.55 -3.40
CA MET A 119 -2.80 3.55 -3.73
C MET A 119 -2.73 4.66 -2.67
N ASN A 120 -3.85 5.09 -2.11
CA ASN A 120 -3.89 6.08 -1.03
C ASN A 120 -3.31 5.53 0.28
N LEU A 121 -3.55 4.25 0.59
CA LEU A 121 -2.92 3.57 1.73
C LEU A 121 -1.40 3.51 1.57
N LEU A 122 -0.91 3.04 0.40
CA LEU A 122 0.52 2.97 0.08
C LEU A 122 1.17 4.35 0.11
N LYS A 123 0.47 5.39 -0.39
CA LYS A 123 0.91 6.79 -0.28
C LYS A 123 1.06 7.24 1.18
N LYS A 124 0.12 6.89 2.06
CA LYS A 124 0.20 7.22 3.50
C LYS A 124 1.36 6.48 4.19
N GLN A 125 1.63 5.25 3.78
CA GLN A 125 2.76 4.43 4.27
C GLN A 125 4.12 4.84 3.66
N ARG A 126 4.13 5.78 2.71
CA ARG A 126 5.32 6.24 1.95
C ARG A 126 5.94 5.14 1.08
N ASP A 127 5.16 4.11 0.77
CA ASP A 127 5.57 3.04 -0.13
C ASP A 127 5.52 3.50 -1.58
N SER A 128 6.31 2.82 -2.42
CA SER A 128 6.28 3.09 -3.86
C SER A 128 5.13 2.35 -4.51
N PHE A 129 4.37 3.01 -5.37
CA PHE A 129 3.29 2.37 -6.10
C PHE A 129 3.20 2.85 -7.55
N GLY A 130 2.66 1.99 -8.41
CA GLY A 130 2.32 2.29 -9.80
C GLY A 130 1.02 1.60 -10.21
N LEU A 131 0.51 1.95 -11.39
CA LEU A 131 -0.77 1.50 -11.93
C LEU A 131 -0.60 1.07 -13.39
N THR A 132 -1.06 -0.13 -13.72
CA THR A 132 -1.22 -0.64 -15.08
C THR A 132 -2.70 -0.86 -15.35
N ILE A 133 -3.18 -0.35 -16.48
CA ILE A 133 -4.51 -0.62 -17.02
C ILE A 133 -4.31 -1.49 -18.26
N PHE A 134 -5.01 -2.62 -18.31
CA PHE A 134 -4.89 -3.58 -19.41
C PHE A 134 -6.27 -4.06 -19.89
N SER A 135 -6.34 -4.44 -21.15
CA SER A 135 -7.47 -5.17 -21.74
C SER A 135 -6.90 -6.33 -22.58
N ASP A 136 -7.04 -6.29 -23.90
CA ASP A 136 -6.33 -7.22 -24.80
C ASP A 136 -4.84 -6.87 -24.91
N ASN A 137 -4.49 -5.61 -24.65
CA ASN A 137 -3.12 -5.10 -24.60
C ASN A 137 -2.96 -4.18 -23.37
N VAL A 138 -1.71 -3.84 -23.03
CA VAL A 138 -1.43 -2.81 -22.01
C VAL A 138 -1.83 -1.45 -22.58
N GLU A 139 -2.84 -0.83 -21.99
CA GLU A 139 -3.34 0.48 -22.44
C GLU A 139 -2.55 1.63 -21.80
N GLN A 140 -2.24 1.47 -20.51
CA GLN A 140 -1.51 2.46 -19.75
C GLN A 140 -0.68 1.79 -18.66
N GLN A 141 0.53 2.27 -18.47
CA GLN A 141 1.40 1.84 -17.38
C GLN A 141 2.11 3.07 -16.81
N THR A 142 2.04 3.22 -15.49
CA THR A 142 2.82 4.21 -14.77
C THR A 142 4.02 3.56 -14.10
N GLU A 143 5.07 4.35 -13.90
CA GLU A 143 6.27 3.91 -13.18
C GLU A 143 5.98 3.78 -11.68
N VAL A 144 6.53 2.74 -11.05
CA VAL A 144 6.48 2.55 -9.60
C VAL A 144 7.39 3.59 -8.93
N LYS A 145 6.80 4.62 -8.32
CA LYS A 145 7.52 5.68 -7.61
C LYS A 145 6.98 5.83 -6.19
N SER A 146 7.87 5.94 -5.21
CA SER A 146 7.54 6.59 -3.94
C SER A 146 7.51 8.09 -4.21
N SER A 147 6.56 8.79 -3.57
CA SER A 147 6.37 10.25 -3.61
C SER A 147 7.58 11.08 -4.11
N SER A 148 7.35 11.96 -5.09
CA SER A 148 8.31 12.89 -5.69
C SER A 148 8.70 14.08 -4.79
N VAL A 149 8.79 13.88 -3.47
CA VAL A 149 9.23 14.93 -2.54
C VAL A 149 10.63 14.55 -2.07
N HIS A 150 11.63 15.06 -2.80
CA HIS A 150 12.96 15.25 -2.23
C HIS A 150 12.83 16.32 -1.14
N TYR A 151 13.19 15.99 0.10
CA TYR A 151 13.53 16.97 1.13
C TYR A 151 15.01 17.34 1.00
#